data_AF-A0A3D8YLD3-F1
#
_entry.id   AF-A0A3D8YLD3-F1
#
_cell.length_a   1.000
_cell.length_b   1.000
_cell.length_c   1.000
_cell.angle_alpha   90.00
_cell.angle_beta   90.00
_cell.angle_gamma   90.00
#
_symmetry.space_group_name_H-M   'P 1'
#
loop_
_entity.id
_entity.type
_entity.pdbx_description
1 polymer ?
#
loop_
_entity_poly.entity_id
_entity_poly.type
_entity_poly.pdbx_seq_one_letter_code
_entity_poly.pdbx_strand_id
1 'polypeptide(L)'
;NDEHSDKIEKLFDRLEQALNGTNRLYTQLSLIGTRTHRITTKNFNLQGLPKAVQHTILPSKFKKVYTVDFKSFEPSVAAYMTQDSKLIDLLNQKDGLYDALLSELGLSDELRVFVKRAFIGSFLFGGNFKNPKFKLNQYVSEVQWLDAVSQFTKVIELKKHVEKSNSMPMPYSIEHDMSAFQGSSIMAIYVQTVASYIFKHILLKVYKAQCDQKTFKIIVPIHDAIMIECEDEEIAQNVGQLMKDTANQLFNGEFAHV
;
A
#
# COMPACT_ATOMS: atom_id res chain seq x y z
N ASN A 1 -10.22 5.49 -27.88
CA ASN A 1 -10.41 5.71 -26.43
C ASN A 1 -9.57 6.93 -26.07
N ASP A 2 -10.01 8.07 -26.57
CA ASP A 2 -9.10 9.16 -26.96
C ASP A 2 -8.64 9.95 -25.73
N GLU A 3 -9.48 10.01 -24.70
CA GLU A 3 -9.16 10.63 -23.40
C GLU A 3 -8.02 9.92 -22.64
N HIS A 4 -7.78 8.63 -22.89
CA HIS A 4 -6.66 7.91 -22.28
C HIS A 4 -5.35 8.18 -23.03
N SER A 5 -5.42 8.30 -24.36
CA SER A 5 -4.29 8.69 -25.20
C SER A 5 -3.78 10.08 -24.84
N ASP A 6 -4.69 11.05 -24.73
CA ASP A 6 -4.37 12.44 -24.38
C ASP A 6 -3.70 12.57 -22.99
N LYS A 7 -4.07 11.71 -22.04
CA LYS A 7 -3.45 11.69 -20.70
C LYS A 7 -2.03 11.14 -20.73
N ILE A 8 -1.77 10.15 -21.58
CA ILE A 8 -0.44 9.55 -21.76
C ILE A 8 0.46 10.52 -22.52
N GLU A 9 -0.03 11.17 -23.56
CA GLU A 9 0.73 12.15 -24.34
C GLU A 9 1.15 13.34 -23.47
N LYS A 10 0.20 13.96 -22.74
CA LYS A 10 0.50 15.03 -21.76
C LYS A 10 1.47 14.59 -20.66
N LEU A 11 1.50 13.30 -20.33
CA LEU A 11 2.46 12.76 -19.36
C LEU A 11 3.86 12.72 -19.96
N PHE A 12 4.01 12.30 -21.23
CA PHE A 12 5.30 12.29 -21.93
C PHE A 12 5.84 13.69 -22.16
N ASP A 13 5.01 14.67 -22.55
CA ASP A 13 5.44 16.06 -22.69
C ASP A 13 6.02 16.61 -21.38
N ARG A 14 5.32 16.35 -20.28
CA ARG A 14 5.78 16.76 -18.94
C ARG A 14 7.02 15.99 -18.50
N LEU A 15 7.16 14.73 -18.92
CA LEU A 15 8.33 13.93 -18.61
C LEU A 15 9.55 14.49 -19.34
N GLU A 16 9.44 14.78 -20.64
CA GLU A 16 10.51 15.36 -21.44
C GLU A 16 11.01 16.69 -20.84
N GLN A 17 10.09 17.55 -20.39
CA GLN A 17 10.43 18.80 -19.70
C GLN A 17 11.12 18.59 -18.34
N ALA A 18 10.86 17.46 -17.67
CA ALA A 18 11.40 17.15 -16.34
C ALA A 18 12.73 16.39 -16.38
N LEU A 19 13.11 15.83 -17.53
CA LEU A 19 14.40 15.18 -17.73
C LEU A 19 15.52 16.22 -17.85
N ASN A 20 16.68 15.92 -17.28
CA ASN A 20 17.87 16.72 -17.53
C ASN A 20 18.52 16.36 -18.88
N GLY A 21 19.59 17.07 -19.27
CA GLY A 21 20.34 16.81 -20.51
C GLY A 21 21.03 15.43 -20.61
N THR A 22 20.90 14.57 -19.59
CA THR A 22 21.37 13.17 -19.61
C THR A 22 20.22 12.16 -19.48
N ASN A 23 18.98 12.58 -19.76
CA ASN A 23 17.76 11.77 -19.65
C ASN A 23 17.56 11.17 -18.25
N ARG A 24 17.99 11.90 -17.22
CA ARG A 24 17.78 11.55 -15.82
C ARG A 24 16.66 12.41 -15.23
N LEU A 25 15.71 11.75 -14.58
CA LEU A 25 14.67 12.39 -13.81
C LEU A 25 15.12 12.54 -12.35
N TYR A 26 15.21 13.79 -11.89
CA TYR A 26 15.47 14.09 -10.49
C TYR A 26 14.20 14.61 -9.83
N THR A 27 13.55 13.75 -9.04
CA THR A 27 12.40 14.13 -8.22
C THR A 27 12.84 14.50 -6.81
N GLN A 28 12.12 15.41 -6.17
CA GLN A 28 12.26 15.66 -4.75
C GLN A 28 11.34 14.72 -3.97
N LEU A 29 11.78 14.27 -2.79
CA LEU A 29 10.96 13.47 -1.87
C LEU A 29 10.55 14.34 -0.68
N SER A 30 9.25 14.36 -0.38
CA SER A 30 8.73 14.89 0.87
C SER A 30 8.39 13.74 1.78
N LEU A 31 9.15 13.59 2.88
CA LEU A 31 9.01 12.49 3.82
C LEU A 31 7.68 12.54 4.60
N ILE A 32 7.08 13.72 4.74
CA ILE A 32 5.76 13.95 5.33
C ILE A 32 4.98 14.81 4.32
N GLY A 33 4.46 14.16 3.28
CA GLY A 33 3.87 14.86 2.15
C GLY A 33 2.36 15.04 2.20
N THR A 34 1.67 14.33 3.09
CA THR A 34 0.20 14.30 3.16
C THR A 34 -0.27 14.28 4.61
N ARG A 35 -1.59 14.44 4.81
CA ARG A 35 -2.24 14.30 6.12
C ARG A 35 -2.04 12.91 6.76
N THR A 36 -1.75 11.89 5.95
CA THR A 36 -1.45 10.52 6.42
C THR A 36 0.06 10.24 6.49
N HIS A 37 0.86 11.31 6.44
CA HIS A 37 2.33 11.28 6.53
C HIS A 37 3.03 10.50 5.42
N ARG A 38 2.31 10.03 4.39
CA ARG A 38 2.90 9.31 3.24
C ARG A 38 4.02 10.11 2.60
N ILE A 39 5.05 9.39 2.16
CA ILE A 39 6.12 9.96 1.34
C ILE A 39 5.52 10.33 -0.02
N THR A 40 5.79 11.55 -0.48
CA THR A 40 5.34 12.03 -1.79
C THR A 40 6.51 12.47 -2.65
N THR A 41 6.29 12.49 -3.96
CA THR A 41 7.24 13.03 -4.95
C THR A 41 6.81 14.44 -5.38
N LYS A 42 7.78 15.35 -5.51
CA LYS A 42 7.63 16.73 -5.97
C LYS A 42 8.50 16.98 -7.21
N ASN A 43 8.14 17.99 -8.00
CA ASN A 43 8.72 18.33 -9.31
C ASN A 43 8.39 17.33 -10.43
N PHE A 44 8.19 16.05 -10.11
CA PHE A 44 7.51 15.09 -10.98
C PHE A 44 6.90 13.96 -10.15
N ASN A 45 5.63 13.61 -10.39
CA ASN A 45 4.95 12.57 -9.62
C ASN A 45 5.32 11.16 -10.13
N LEU A 46 6.49 10.66 -9.72
CA LEU A 46 6.97 9.34 -10.10
C LEU A 46 6.06 8.22 -9.53
N GLN A 47 5.48 8.43 -8.36
CA GLN A 47 4.62 7.45 -7.69
C GLN A 47 3.28 7.26 -8.42
N GLY A 48 2.81 8.28 -9.13
CA GLY A 48 1.57 8.25 -9.90
C GLY A 48 1.73 7.77 -11.34
N LEU A 49 2.92 7.38 -11.76
CA LEU A 49 3.15 6.89 -13.12
C LEU A 49 2.33 5.61 -13.40
N PRO A 50 1.70 5.47 -14.57
CA PRO A 50 1.11 4.19 -14.98
C PRO A 50 2.17 3.08 -15.00
N LYS A 51 1.80 1.85 -14.63
CA LYS A 51 2.73 0.69 -14.60
C LYS A 51 3.49 0.51 -15.92
N ALA A 52 2.81 0.69 -17.06
CA ALA A 52 3.43 0.62 -18.38
C ALA A 52 4.58 1.63 -18.56
N VAL A 53 4.46 2.83 -17.98
CA VAL A 53 5.52 3.85 -18.00
C VAL A 53 6.58 3.57 -16.93
N GLN A 54 6.20 3.02 -15.77
CA GLN A 54 7.19 2.60 -14.77
C GLN A 54 8.15 1.53 -15.33
N HIS A 55 7.68 0.64 -16.21
CA HIS A 55 8.52 -0.36 -16.88
C HIS A 55 9.52 0.21 -17.89
N THR A 56 9.43 1.50 -18.26
CA THR A 56 10.43 2.15 -19.13
C THR A 56 11.56 2.79 -18.34
N ILE A 57 11.53 2.75 -17.00
CA ILE A 57 12.61 3.27 -16.15
C ILE A 57 13.80 2.33 -16.25
N LEU A 58 14.93 2.87 -16.71
CA LEU A 58 16.17 2.13 -16.86
C LEU A 58 17.06 2.27 -15.62
N PRO A 59 17.83 1.23 -15.26
CA PRO A 59 18.79 1.31 -14.18
C PRO A 59 19.92 2.27 -14.58
N SER A 60 20.49 2.93 -13.60
CA SER A 60 21.60 3.88 -13.77
C SER A 60 22.97 3.27 -13.52
N LYS A 61 23.05 2.28 -12.64
CA LYS A 61 24.31 1.65 -12.22
C LYS A 61 24.30 0.14 -12.39
N PHE A 62 23.15 -0.49 -12.15
CA PHE A 62 22.99 -1.94 -12.22
C PHE A 62 22.31 -2.38 -13.52
N LYS A 63 21.92 -3.65 -13.63
CA LYS A 63 21.37 -4.25 -14.86
C LYS A 63 19.85 -4.22 -14.94
N LYS A 64 19.14 -4.24 -13.81
CA LYS A 64 17.68 -4.40 -13.78
C LYS A 64 17.03 -3.48 -12.76
N VAL A 65 15.76 -3.20 -12.97
CA VAL A 65 14.89 -2.47 -12.04
C VAL A 65 13.77 -3.40 -11.58
N TYR A 66 13.54 -3.45 -10.27
CA TYR A 66 12.47 -4.22 -9.66
C TYR A 66 11.62 -3.33 -8.76
N THR A 67 10.32 -3.64 -8.66
CA THR A 67 9.43 -3.07 -7.65
C THR A 67 9.09 -4.17 -6.66
N VAL A 68 9.50 -3.96 -5.41
CA VAL A 68 9.25 -4.86 -4.28
C VAL A 68 8.06 -4.29 -3.52
N ASP A 69 6.93 -5.01 -3.51
CA ASP A 69 5.63 -4.51 -3.06
C ASP A 69 4.97 -5.48 -2.08
N PHE A 70 4.29 -4.96 -1.06
CA PHE A 70 3.51 -5.80 -0.15
C PHE A 70 2.21 -6.27 -0.81
N LYS A 71 1.82 -7.53 -0.56
CA LYS A 71 0.57 -8.09 -1.13
C LYS A 71 -0.69 -7.40 -0.58
N SER A 72 -0.70 -7.15 0.73
CA SER A 72 -1.86 -6.65 1.49
C SER A 72 -1.45 -5.75 2.66
N PHE A 73 -0.63 -4.72 2.42
CA PHE A 73 -0.02 -3.93 3.50
C PHE A 73 -1.02 -3.27 4.45
N GLU A 74 -1.99 -2.52 3.93
CA GLU A 74 -2.99 -1.83 4.77
C GLU A 74 -3.84 -2.82 5.60
N PRO A 75 -4.33 -3.95 5.05
CA PRO A 75 -4.91 -5.02 5.86
C PRO A 75 -3.96 -5.62 6.91
N SER A 76 -2.69 -5.86 6.58
CA SER A 76 -1.70 -6.35 7.57
C SER A 76 -1.48 -5.33 8.69
N VAL A 77 -1.48 -4.04 8.39
CA VAL A 77 -1.42 -2.97 9.39
C VAL A 77 -2.67 -2.97 10.27
N ALA A 78 -3.86 -3.13 9.69
CA ALA A 78 -5.09 -3.25 10.46
C ALA A 78 -5.06 -4.47 11.39
N ALA A 79 -4.56 -5.61 10.91
CA ALA A 79 -4.35 -6.83 11.70
C ALA A 79 -3.35 -6.60 12.85
N TYR A 80 -2.25 -5.88 12.60
CA TYR A 80 -1.30 -5.48 13.63
C TYR A 80 -1.96 -4.62 14.73
N MET A 81 -2.79 -3.65 14.33
CA MET A 81 -3.44 -2.72 15.26
C MET A 81 -4.50 -3.40 16.14
N THR A 82 -5.18 -4.42 15.61
CA THR A 82 -6.36 -5.02 16.27
C THR A 82 -6.09 -6.41 16.83
N GLN A 83 -5.07 -7.10 16.33
CA GLN A 83 -4.81 -8.52 16.58
C GLN A 83 -6.06 -9.38 16.30
N ASP A 84 -6.77 -9.04 15.22
CA ASP A 84 -7.94 -9.77 14.73
C ASP A 84 -7.51 -11.12 14.16
N SER A 85 -7.82 -12.21 14.87
CA SER A 85 -7.36 -13.55 14.51
C SER A 85 -7.88 -13.97 13.14
N LYS A 86 -9.13 -13.63 12.81
CA LYS A 86 -9.71 -14.04 11.53
C LYS A 86 -9.04 -13.32 10.37
N LEU A 87 -8.75 -12.03 10.51
CA LEU A 87 -7.99 -11.29 9.50
C LEU A 87 -6.58 -11.84 9.33
N ILE A 88 -5.89 -12.16 10.43
CA ILE A 88 -4.55 -12.76 10.41
C ILE A 88 -4.58 -14.13 9.70
N ASP A 89 -5.55 -14.98 10.04
CA ASP A 89 -5.72 -16.29 9.43
C ASP A 89 -5.87 -16.18 7.90
N LEU A 90 -6.72 -15.26 7.43
CA LEU A 90 -6.92 -15.04 6.00
C LEU A 90 -5.68 -14.44 5.31
N LEU A 91 -4.94 -13.55 5.97
CA LEU A 91 -3.68 -13.02 5.46
C LEU A 91 -2.62 -14.11 5.27
N ASN A 92 -2.67 -15.16 6.08
CA ASN A 92 -1.72 -16.27 6.08
C ASN A 92 -2.12 -17.48 5.24
N GLN A 93 -3.31 -17.46 4.66
CA GLN A 93 -3.64 -18.46 3.64
C GLN A 93 -2.66 -18.35 2.48
N LYS A 94 -2.37 -19.51 1.87
CA LYS A 94 -1.43 -19.64 0.75
C LYS A 94 -1.72 -18.64 -0.37
N ASP A 95 -2.99 -18.46 -0.68
CA ASP A 95 -3.45 -17.57 -1.75
C ASP A 95 -3.66 -16.13 -1.25
N GLY A 96 -3.80 -15.94 0.08
CA GLY A 96 -3.88 -14.66 0.76
C GLY A 96 -5.29 -14.10 0.90
N LEU A 97 -5.40 -12.97 1.61
CA LEU A 97 -6.68 -12.38 2.06
C LEU A 97 -7.74 -12.23 0.95
N TYR A 98 -7.36 -11.68 -0.20
CA TYR A 98 -8.34 -11.37 -1.24
C TYR A 98 -8.85 -12.62 -1.96
N ASP A 99 -7.99 -13.62 -2.13
CA ASP A 99 -8.33 -14.90 -2.76
C ASP A 99 -9.17 -15.77 -1.82
N ALA A 100 -8.89 -15.69 -0.51
CA ALA A 100 -9.72 -16.29 0.52
C ALA A 100 -11.14 -15.72 0.52
N LEU A 101 -11.27 -14.39 0.50
CA LEU A 101 -12.58 -13.71 0.42
C LEU A 101 -13.28 -13.97 -0.91
N LEU A 102 -12.54 -14.05 -2.01
CA LEU A 102 -13.08 -14.38 -3.33
C LEU A 102 -13.70 -15.78 -3.35
N SER A 103 -13.01 -16.75 -2.73
CA SER A 103 -13.49 -18.12 -2.56
C SER A 103 -14.71 -18.20 -1.64
N GLU A 104 -14.70 -17.48 -0.52
CA GLU A 104 -15.83 -17.40 0.42
C GLU A 104 -17.10 -16.84 -0.25
N LEU A 105 -16.93 -15.86 -1.14
CA LEU A 105 -18.02 -15.24 -1.90
C LEU A 105 -18.45 -16.06 -3.14
N GLY A 106 -17.78 -17.18 -3.44
CA GLY A 106 -18.07 -18.00 -4.61
C GLY A 106 -17.84 -17.29 -5.95
N LEU A 107 -16.84 -16.40 -6.00
CA LEU A 107 -16.52 -15.59 -7.17
C LEU A 107 -15.36 -16.19 -7.99
N SER A 108 -15.27 -15.79 -9.26
CA SER A 108 -14.17 -16.15 -10.16
C SER A 108 -12.94 -15.26 -9.96
N ASP A 109 -11.75 -15.80 -10.21
CA ASP A 109 -10.44 -15.15 -10.02
C ASP A 109 -10.33 -13.75 -10.68
N GLU A 110 -11.01 -13.55 -11.81
CA GLU A 110 -11.05 -12.27 -12.52
C GLU A 110 -11.60 -11.11 -11.66
N LEU A 111 -12.43 -11.43 -10.67
CA LEU A 111 -13.08 -10.46 -9.78
C LEU A 111 -12.25 -10.10 -8.55
N ARG A 112 -11.06 -10.70 -8.39
CA ARG A 112 -10.13 -10.45 -7.26
C ARG A 112 -9.84 -8.97 -7.06
N VAL A 113 -9.67 -8.23 -8.17
CA VAL A 113 -9.41 -6.79 -8.12
C VAL A 113 -10.58 -6.01 -7.51
N PHE A 114 -11.82 -6.45 -7.71
CA PHE A 114 -13.01 -5.83 -7.13
C PHE A 114 -13.17 -6.20 -5.66
N VAL A 115 -12.85 -7.43 -5.28
CA VAL A 115 -12.76 -7.85 -3.86
C VAL A 115 -11.75 -6.99 -3.11
N LYS A 116 -10.54 -6.82 -3.64
CA LYS A 116 -9.50 -5.94 -3.05
C LYS A 116 -10.02 -4.50 -2.89
N ARG A 117 -10.66 -3.93 -3.92
CA ARG A 117 -11.17 -2.55 -3.89
C ARG A 117 -12.30 -2.39 -2.87
N ALA A 118 -13.24 -3.33 -2.80
CA ALA A 118 -14.33 -3.30 -1.83
C ALA A 118 -13.80 -3.50 -0.39
N PHE A 119 -12.86 -4.42 -0.19
CA PHE A 119 -12.24 -4.64 1.12
C PHE A 119 -11.55 -3.38 1.64
N ILE A 120 -10.63 -2.80 0.86
CA ILE A 120 -9.92 -1.58 1.27
C ILE A 120 -10.88 -0.39 1.34
N GLY A 121 -11.57 -0.11 0.24
CA GLY A 121 -12.32 1.14 0.08
C GLY A 121 -13.63 1.18 0.84
N SER A 122 -14.38 0.07 0.90
CA SER A 122 -15.66 0.02 1.59
C SER A 122 -15.51 -0.46 3.03
N PHE A 123 -14.96 -1.66 3.23
CA PHE A 123 -14.89 -2.24 4.57
C PHE A 123 -13.85 -1.53 5.44
N LEU A 124 -12.59 -1.46 5.04
CA LEU A 124 -11.52 -0.91 5.87
C LEU A 124 -11.64 0.61 6.01
N PHE A 125 -11.93 1.33 4.91
CA PHE A 125 -11.95 2.79 4.88
C PHE A 125 -13.32 3.44 5.03
N GLY A 126 -14.39 2.65 5.18
CA GLY A 126 -15.73 3.17 5.45
C GLY A 126 -16.41 3.84 4.26
N GLY A 127 -15.98 3.53 3.03
CA GLY A 127 -16.67 3.95 1.81
C GLY A 127 -17.99 3.20 1.59
N ASN A 128 -18.93 3.84 0.91
CA ASN A 128 -20.18 3.20 0.52
C ASN A 128 -19.90 2.02 -0.43
N PHE A 129 -20.34 0.80 -0.08
CA PHE A 129 -20.14 -0.41 -0.89
C PHE A 129 -20.63 -0.27 -2.33
N LYS A 130 -21.72 0.50 -2.53
CA LYS A 130 -22.31 0.77 -3.85
C LYS A 130 -21.52 1.79 -4.68
N ASN A 131 -20.37 2.26 -4.20
CA ASN A 131 -19.53 3.18 -4.96
C ASN A 131 -19.09 2.51 -6.28
N PRO A 132 -19.34 3.15 -7.44
CA PRO A 132 -19.06 2.57 -8.76
C PRO A 132 -17.58 2.26 -9.00
N LYS A 133 -16.67 2.82 -8.19
CA LYS A 133 -15.22 2.50 -8.25
C LYS A 133 -14.90 1.07 -7.79
N PHE A 134 -15.72 0.50 -6.88
CA PHE A 134 -15.46 -0.83 -6.31
C PHE A 134 -15.95 -1.95 -7.21
N LYS A 135 -17.08 -1.74 -7.92
CA LYS A 135 -17.70 -2.66 -8.90
C LYS A 135 -18.15 -4.03 -8.38
N LEU A 136 -17.78 -4.42 -7.15
CA LEU A 136 -18.16 -5.71 -6.56
C LEU A 136 -19.69 -5.87 -6.39
N ASN A 137 -20.41 -4.76 -6.20
CA ASN A 137 -21.86 -4.72 -6.08
C ASN A 137 -22.63 -5.18 -7.33
N GLN A 138 -21.94 -5.41 -8.46
CA GLN A 138 -22.53 -6.01 -9.67
C GLN A 138 -22.63 -7.54 -9.57
N TYR A 139 -21.89 -8.15 -8.64
CA TYR A 139 -21.74 -9.61 -8.51
C TYR A 139 -22.22 -10.13 -7.16
N VAL A 140 -22.11 -9.31 -6.11
CA VAL A 140 -22.44 -9.68 -4.73
C VAL A 140 -23.37 -8.63 -4.13
N SER A 141 -24.42 -9.09 -3.42
CA SER A 141 -25.31 -8.19 -2.71
C SER A 141 -24.63 -7.54 -1.50
N GLU A 142 -25.12 -6.38 -1.07
CA GLU A 142 -24.58 -5.70 0.12
C GLU A 142 -24.70 -6.57 1.39
N VAL A 143 -25.76 -7.39 1.50
CA VAL A 143 -25.96 -8.32 2.62
C VAL A 143 -24.86 -9.38 2.64
N GLN A 144 -24.59 -10.03 1.51
CA GLN A 144 -23.52 -11.03 1.41
C GLN A 144 -22.14 -10.42 1.69
N TRP A 145 -21.88 -9.21 1.20
CA TRP A 145 -20.63 -8.51 1.48
C TRP A 145 -20.47 -8.21 2.97
N LEU A 146 -21.53 -7.69 3.61
CA LEU A 146 -21.52 -7.39 5.04
C LEU A 146 -21.35 -8.66 5.88
N ASP A 147 -21.97 -9.77 5.49
CA ASP A 147 -21.79 -11.07 6.15
C ASP A 147 -20.33 -11.52 6.09
N ALA A 148 -19.72 -11.52 4.90
CA ALA A 148 -18.34 -11.92 4.70
C ALA A 148 -17.31 -11.06 5.46
N VAL A 149 -17.59 -9.77 5.67
CA VAL A 149 -16.67 -8.89 6.45
C VAL A 149 -17.04 -8.77 7.93
N SER A 150 -18.20 -9.28 8.35
CA SER A 150 -18.65 -9.25 9.76
C SER A 150 -17.74 -10.07 10.68
N GLN A 151 -17.03 -11.05 10.11
CA GLN A 151 -16.10 -11.92 10.82
C GLN A 151 -14.87 -11.21 11.41
N PHE A 152 -14.54 -10.00 10.93
CA PHE A 152 -13.42 -9.19 11.42
C PHE A 152 -13.83 -8.31 12.61
N THR A 153 -14.25 -8.96 13.69
CA THR A 153 -14.92 -8.32 14.83
C THR A 153 -14.07 -7.24 15.49
N LYS A 154 -12.77 -7.47 15.69
CA LYS A 154 -11.88 -6.49 16.35
C LYS A 154 -11.59 -5.30 15.45
N VAL A 155 -11.58 -5.50 14.13
CA VAL A 155 -11.50 -4.39 13.16
C VAL A 155 -12.76 -3.52 13.25
N ILE A 156 -13.93 -4.13 13.36
CA ILE A 156 -15.20 -3.40 13.52
C ILE A 156 -15.23 -2.64 14.86
N GLU A 157 -14.74 -3.24 15.94
CA GLU A 157 -14.61 -2.58 17.24
C GLU A 157 -13.67 -1.37 17.17
N LEU A 158 -12.51 -1.52 16.53
CA LEU A 158 -11.58 -0.42 16.32
C LEU A 158 -12.25 0.73 15.55
N LYS A 159 -12.99 0.43 14.49
CA LYS A 159 -13.72 1.46 13.72
C LYS A 159 -14.69 2.25 14.61
N LYS A 160 -15.48 1.55 15.43
CA LYS A 160 -16.41 2.18 16.39
C LYS A 160 -15.69 3.03 17.44
N HIS A 161 -14.52 2.59 17.88
CA HIS A 161 -13.70 3.33 18.84
C HIS A 161 -13.14 4.61 18.22
N VAL A 162 -12.58 4.51 17.01
CA VAL A 162 -11.97 5.63 16.29
C VAL A 162 -13.01 6.69 15.93
N GLU A 163 -14.25 6.32 15.58
CA GLU A 163 -15.34 7.27 15.33
C GLU A 163 -15.72 8.13 16.55
N LYS A 164 -15.39 7.67 17.76
CA LYS A 164 -15.69 8.36 19.03
C LYS A 164 -14.46 9.01 19.66
N SER A 165 -13.26 8.67 19.21
CA SER A 165 -12.01 9.16 19.78
C SER A 165 -11.50 10.37 19.03
N ASN A 166 -11.05 11.39 19.76
CA ASN A 166 -10.32 12.53 19.20
C ASN A 166 -8.81 12.29 19.13
N SER A 167 -8.37 11.06 19.40
CA SER A 167 -6.96 10.70 19.43
C SER A 167 -6.70 9.31 18.85
N MET A 168 -5.56 9.16 18.19
CA MET A 168 -5.07 7.90 17.63
C MET A 168 -3.71 7.55 18.21
N PRO A 169 -3.56 6.39 18.87
CA PRO A 169 -2.25 5.88 19.25
C PRO A 169 -1.50 5.41 18.00
N MET A 170 -0.29 5.90 17.84
CA MET A 170 0.61 5.60 16.72
C MET A 170 1.74 4.67 17.20
N PRO A 171 2.46 4.01 16.27
CA PRO A 171 3.69 3.31 16.61
C PRO A 171 4.65 4.22 17.39
N TYR A 172 5.45 3.61 18.27
CA TYR A 172 6.44 4.30 19.12
C TYR A 172 5.85 5.26 20.16
N SER A 173 4.64 4.96 20.66
CA SER A 173 3.98 5.72 21.72
C SER A 173 3.72 7.19 21.36
N ILE A 174 3.62 7.49 20.07
CA ILE A 174 3.18 8.80 19.58
C ILE A 174 1.66 8.84 19.63
N GLU A 175 1.10 9.98 19.99
CA GLU A 175 -0.35 10.21 19.96
C GLU A 175 -0.65 11.27 18.89
N HIS A 176 -1.60 10.99 18.00
CA HIS A 176 -2.00 11.91 16.94
C HIS A 176 -3.37 12.51 17.27
N ASP A 177 -3.46 13.84 17.32
CA ASP A 177 -4.72 14.55 17.50
C ASP A 177 -5.59 14.40 16.24
N MET A 178 -6.80 13.90 16.45
CA MET A 178 -7.78 13.63 15.42
C MET A 178 -9.04 14.49 15.53
N SER A 179 -9.05 15.46 16.44
CA SER A 179 -10.19 16.37 16.67
C SER A 179 -10.67 17.10 15.40
N ALA A 180 -9.75 17.36 14.46
CA ALA A 180 -10.05 18.00 13.18
C ALA A 180 -10.57 17.03 12.10
N PHE A 181 -10.78 15.75 12.41
CA PHE A 181 -11.23 14.73 11.49
C PHE A 181 -12.56 14.13 11.98
N GLN A 182 -13.53 14.03 11.09
CA GLN A 182 -14.86 13.49 11.41
C GLN A 182 -15.36 12.55 10.31
N GLY A 183 -16.27 11.67 10.68
CA GLY A 183 -16.97 10.77 9.75
C GLY A 183 -16.17 9.54 9.32
N SER A 184 -16.70 8.79 8.36
CA SER A 184 -16.22 7.45 8.01
C SER A 184 -14.78 7.39 7.46
N SER A 185 -14.22 8.53 7.02
CA SER A 185 -12.84 8.60 6.54
C SER A 185 -11.76 8.50 7.63
N ILE A 186 -12.15 8.62 8.90
CA ILE A 186 -11.21 8.65 10.02
C ILE A 186 -10.38 7.36 10.12
N MET A 187 -11.00 6.20 9.86
CA MET A 187 -10.31 4.91 9.86
C MET A 187 -9.26 4.83 8.74
N ALA A 188 -9.58 5.38 7.56
CA ALA A 188 -8.64 5.44 6.44
C ALA A 188 -7.41 6.26 6.80
N ILE A 189 -7.61 7.44 7.39
CA ILE A 189 -6.51 8.28 7.86
C ILE A 189 -5.68 7.54 8.89
N TYR A 190 -6.32 6.86 9.84
CA TYR A 190 -5.59 6.15 10.89
C TYR A 190 -4.68 5.06 10.34
N VAL A 191 -5.27 4.10 9.62
CA VAL A 191 -4.54 2.95 9.06
C VAL A 191 -3.44 3.41 8.13
N GLN A 192 -3.71 4.39 7.26
CA GLN A 192 -2.70 4.90 6.33
C GLN A 192 -1.57 5.64 7.03
N THR A 193 -1.85 6.34 8.13
CA THR A 193 -0.81 7.01 8.91
C THR A 193 0.06 5.98 9.59
N VAL A 194 -0.53 4.99 10.29
CA VAL A 194 0.22 3.90 10.94
C VAL A 194 1.07 3.14 9.91
N ALA A 195 0.48 2.80 8.76
CA ALA A 195 1.18 2.19 7.63
C ALA A 195 2.38 3.04 7.17
N SER A 196 2.23 4.36 7.08
CA SER A 196 3.32 5.24 6.70
C SER A 196 4.47 5.27 7.71
N TYR A 197 4.19 5.16 9.03
CA TYR A 197 5.25 5.08 10.05
C TYR A 197 6.02 3.76 9.94
N ILE A 198 5.30 2.65 9.85
CA ILE A 198 5.90 1.32 9.69
C ILE A 198 6.74 1.26 8.40
N PHE A 199 6.20 1.75 7.28
CA PHE A 199 6.91 1.75 6.01
C PHE A 199 8.19 2.60 6.03
N LYS A 200 8.20 3.74 6.73
CA LYS A 200 9.44 4.52 6.92
C LYS A 200 10.49 3.77 7.72
N HIS A 201 10.07 3.01 8.74
CA HIS A 201 10.99 2.15 9.48
C HIS A 201 11.59 1.06 8.58
N ILE A 202 10.76 0.41 7.77
CA ILE A 202 11.20 -0.58 6.77
C ILE A 202 12.18 0.05 5.77
N LEU A 203 11.83 1.21 5.20
CA LEU A 203 12.68 1.93 4.26
C LEU A 203 14.03 2.29 4.87
N LEU A 204 14.08 2.68 6.15
CA LEU A 204 15.32 2.94 6.87
C LEU A 204 16.18 1.68 6.99
N LYS A 205 15.59 0.51 7.29
CA LYS A 205 16.31 -0.77 7.36
C LYS A 205 16.86 -1.18 5.99
N VAL A 206 16.05 -1.07 4.94
CA VAL A 206 16.47 -1.34 3.55
C VAL A 206 17.59 -0.38 3.13
N TYR A 207 17.49 0.91 3.46
CA TYR A 207 18.54 1.88 3.18
C TYR A 207 19.86 1.54 3.87
N LYS A 208 19.84 1.10 5.13
CA LYS A 208 21.04 0.63 5.84
C LYS A 208 21.67 -0.58 5.13
N ALA A 209 20.86 -1.59 4.77
CA ALA A 209 21.33 -2.74 4.02
C ALA A 209 21.95 -2.34 2.67
N GLN A 210 21.36 -1.35 1.98
CA GLN A 210 21.92 -0.79 0.75
C GLN A 210 23.32 -0.19 0.98
N CYS A 211 23.51 0.58 2.06
CA CYS A 211 24.80 1.19 2.39
C CYS A 211 25.89 0.14 2.69
N ASP A 212 25.50 -0.94 3.39
CA ASP A 212 26.41 -1.98 3.84
C ASP A 212 26.79 -2.93 2.69
N GLN A 213 25.79 -3.44 1.97
CA GLN A 213 25.96 -4.48 0.94
C GLN A 213 26.37 -3.91 -0.42
N LYS A 214 25.86 -2.71 -0.78
CA LYS A 214 26.10 -2.05 -2.08
C LYS A 214 25.73 -2.89 -3.32
N THR A 215 24.88 -3.91 -3.14
CA THR A 215 24.39 -4.84 -4.18
C THR A 215 23.15 -4.34 -4.90
N PHE A 216 22.47 -3.32 -4.35
CA PHE A 216 21.33 -2.66 -4.96
C PHE A 216 21.33 -1.16 -4.64
N LYS A 217 20.42 -0.41 -5.26
CA LYS A 217 20.12 0.97 -4.92
C LYS A 217 18.63 1.28 -5.05
N ILE A 218 18.07 1.91 -4.04
CA ILE A 218 16.72 2.45 -4.04
C ILE A 218 16.63 3.57 -5.06
N ILE A 219 15.69 3.44 -6.00
CA ILE A 219 15.31 4.49 -6.93
C ILE A 219 14.28 5.39 -6.25
N VAL A 220 13.18 4.82 -5.77
CA VAL A 220 12.10 5.58 -5.13
C VAL A 220 11.21 4.68 -4.24
N PRO A 221 10.70 5.17 -3.11
CA PRO A 221 9.54 4.56 -2.44
C PRO A 221 8.22 4.90 -3.15
N ILE A 222 7.35 3.91 -3.37
CA ILE A 222 6.04 4.06 -4.02
C ILE A 222 4.96 3.54 -3.06
N HIS A 223 4.39 4.43 -2.25
CA HIS A 223 3.41 4.06 -1.22
C HIS A 223 3.96 3.00 -0.24
N ASP A 224 3.54 1.75 -0.40
CA ASP A 224 3.96 0.55 0.34
C ASP A 224 4.98 -0.32 -0.40
N ALA A 225 5.42 0.09 -1.59
CA ALA A 225 6.45 -0.56 -2.38
C ALA A 225 7.78 0.22 -2.43
N ILE A 226 8.87 -0.46 -2.76
CA ILE A 226 10.16 0.16 -3.05
C ILE A 226 10.60 -0.26 -4.45
N MET A 227 10.90 0.73 -5.29
CA MET A 227 11.57 0.50 -6.57
C MET A 227 13.08 0.57 -6.37
N ILE A 228 13.78 -0.47 -6.82
CA ILE A 228 15.24 -0.62 -6.70
C ILE A 228 15.87 -0.94 -8.06
N GLU A 229 17.14 -0.61 -8.22
CA GLU A 229 18.02 -1.17 -9.24
C GLU A 229 19.01 -2.17 -8.60
N CYS A 230 19.21 -3.32 -9.24
CA CYS A 230 20.15 -4.37 -8.81
C CYS A 230 20.57 -5.28 -9.99
N GLU A 231 21.47 -6.23 -9.75
CA GLU A 231 22.00 -7.13 -10.78
C GLU A 231 20.95 -8.15 -11.26
N ASP A 232 20.22 -8.76 -10.33
CA ASP A 232 19.33 -9.89 -10.57
C ASP A 232 18.12 -9.89 -9.63
N GLU A 233 17.24 -10.88 -9.83
CA GLU A 233 15.99 -11.04 -9.08
C GLU A 233 16.23 -11.54 -7.66
N GLU A 234 17.29 -12.30 -7.42
CA GLU A 234 17.62 -12.84 -6.08
C GLU A 234 17.89 -11.69 -5.11
N ILE A 235 18.62 -10.65 -5.53
CA ILE A 235 18.83 -9.46 -4.71
C ILE A 235 17.49 -8.77 -4.40
N ALA A 236 16.57 -8.67 -5.37
CA ALA A 236 15.25 -8.08 -5.14
C ALA A 236 14.40 -8.92 -4.17
N GLN A 237 14.47 -10.24 -4.26
CA GLN A 237 13.82 -11.16 -3.31
C GLN A 237 14.40 -11.02 -1.91
N ASN A 238 15.72 -10.86 -1.77
CA ASN A 238 16.38 -10.60 -0.48
C ASN A 238 15.93 -9.26 0.14
N VAL A 239 15.76 -8.22 -0.68
CA VAL A 239 15.18 -6.95 -0.23
C VAL A 239 13.73 -7.14 0.22
N GLY A 240 12.95 -7.93 -0.53
CA GLY A 240 11.57 -8.27 -0.15
C GLY A 240 11.48 -9.05 1.16
N GLN A 241 12.39 -10.00 1.38
CA GLN A 241 12.49 -10.74 2.63
C GLN A 241 12.86 -9.81 3.79
N LEU A 242 13.81 -8.89 3.60
CA LEU A 242 14.15 -7.87 4.61
C LEU A 242 12.95 -6.97 4.94
N MET A 243 12.17 -6.57 3.94
CA MET A 243 10.94 -5.79 4.15
C MET A 243 9.91 -6.59 4.97
N LYS A 244 9.69 -7.85 4.60
CA LYS A 244 8.79 -8.80 5.29
C LYS A 244 9.21 -8.99 6.74
N ASP A 245 10.47 -9.33 7.00
CA ASP A 245 11.00 -9.62 8.33
C ASP A 245 10.92 -8.38 9.23
N THR A 246 11.27 -7.22 8.68
CA THR A 246 11.19 -5.95 9.43
C THR A 246 9.75 -5.62 9.83
N ALA A 247 8.79 -5.82 8.93
CA ALA A 247 7.37 -5.59 9.24
C ALA A 247 6.88 -6.57 10.31
N ASN A 248 7.13 -7.87 10.12
CA ASN A 248 6.68 -8.93 11.01
C ASN A 248 7.33 -8.87 12.40
N GLN A 249 8.59 -8.41 12.50
CA GLN A 249 9.23 -8.10 13.78
C GLN A 249 8.49 -7.01 14.55
N LEU A 250 8.02 -5.95 13.86
CA LEU A 250 7.20 -4.91 14.50
C LEU A 250 5.80 -5.42 14.86
N PHE A 251 5.27 -6.34 14.05
CA PHE A 251 3.91 -6.85 14.22
C PHE A 251 3.80 -7.91 15.30
N ASN A 252 4.93 -8.46 15.76
CA ASN A 252 5.01 -9.63 16.63
C ASN A 252 4.20 -10.81 16.07
N GLY A 253 4.30 -11.03 14.76
CA GLY A 253 3.59 -12.09 14.04
C GLY A 253 4.03 -12.20 12.60
N GLU A 254 3.56 -13.21 11.87
CA GLU A 254 3.95 -13.48 10.48
C GLU A 254 2.77 -13.31 9.53
N PHE A 255 2.38 -12.08 9.20
CA PHE A 255 1.22 -11.81 8.32
C PHE A 255 1.36 -10.56 7.43
N ALA A 256 2.55 -9.94 7.40
CA ALA A 256 2.96 -9.04 6.33
C ALA A 256 3.71 -9.84 5.27
N HIS A 257 3.15 -9.92 4.06
CA HIS A 257 3.76 -10.66 2.95
C HIS A 257 4.11 -9.71 1.80
N VAL A 258 5.29 -9.92 1.23
CA VAL A 258 5.84 -9.25 0.03
C VAL A 258 5.73 -10.22 -1.14
#